data_AF-A0A2G9PBI9-F1
#
_entry.id   AF-A0A2G9PBI9-F1
#
_cell.length_a   1.000
_cell.length_b   1.000
_cell.length_c   1.000
_cell.angle_alpha   90.00
_cell.angle_beta   90.00
_cell.angle_gamma   90.00
#
_symmetry.space_group_name_H-M   'P 1'
#
loop_
_entity.id
_entity.type
_entity.pdbx_description
1 polymer ?
#
loop_
_entity_poly.entity_id
_entity_poly.type
_entity_poly.pdbx_seq_one_letter_code
_entity_poly.pdbx_strand_id
1 'polypeptide(L)'
;MTDKKRPAWIRDKILHKEFEIIECVPYDTYKDFTLDKGCYVLIKVDFEYHELQVAITNYEHEILKVFKGKRAQDVYHAIFEYEKQHKQEWFTQKEHVAYLGKELKKAEIALALGNTGYYQE
;
A
#
# COMPACT_ATOMS: atom_id res chain seq x y z
N MET A 1 -23.89 23.68 18.74
CA MET A 1 -22.85 22.66 18.54
C MET A 1 -23.54 21.45 17.96
N THR A 2 -23.21 21.05 16.74
CA THR A 2 -23.78 19.86 16.10
C THR A 2 -23.30 18.63 16.85
N ASP A 3 -24.21 17.89 17.47
CA ASP A 3 -23.92 16.61 18.10
C ASP A 3 -23.34 15.65 17.04
N LYS A 4 -22.02 15.43 17.07
CA LYS A 4 -21.37 14.48 16.17
C LYS A 4 -21.92 13.09 16.47
N LYS A 5 -22.66 12.53 15.50
CA LYS A 5 -23.35 11.24 15.66
C LYS A 5 -22.31 10.13 15.82
N ARG A 6 -22.32 9.47 16.98
CA ARG A 6 -21.45 8.32 17.26
C ARG A 6 -21.66 7.20 16.23
N PRO A 7 -20.60 6.58 15.68
CA PRO A 7 -20.73 5.40 14.81
C PRO A 7 -21.52 4.27 15.47
N ALA A 8 -22.30 3.53 14.69
CA ALA A 8 -23.17 2.49 15.23
C ALA A 8 -22.40 1.32 15.88
N TRP A 9 -21.18 1.03 15.39
CA TRP A 9 -20.36 -0.11 15.81
C TRP A 9 -19.57 0.10 17.11
N ILE A 10 -19.59 1.33 17.68
CA ILE A 10 -18.88 1.65 18.94
C ILE A 10 -19.80 1.62 20.17
N ARG A 11 -21.10 1.32 20.00
CA ARG A 11 -22.11 1.47 21.05
C ARG A 11 -21.85 0.59 22.29
N ASP A 12 -21.27 -0.58 22.09
CA ASP A 12 -21.02 -1.60 23.10
C ASP A 12 -19.55 -1.62 23.58
N LYS A 13 -18.73 -0.63 23.21
CA LYS A 13 -17.29 -0.63 23.49
C LYS A 13 -16.94 0.28 24.67
N ILE A 14 -15.98 -0.17 25.48
CA ILE A 14 -15.35 0.66 26.52
C ILE A 14 -14.40 1.63 25.81
N LEU A 15 -14.62 2.92 25.99
CA LEU A 15 -13.84 3.97 25.34
C LEU A 15 -12.70 4.45 26.25
N HIS A 16 -11.51 4.64 25.67
CA HIS A 16 -10.38 5.26 26.36
C HIS A 16 -10.68 6.73 26.67
N LYS A 17 -10.03 7.31 27.69
CA LYS A 17 -10.23 8.70 28.14
C LYS A 17 -9.91 9.75 27.06
N GLU A 18 -9.06 9.40 26.10
CA GLU A 18 -8.64 10.26 24.97
C GLU A 18 -9.39 9.93 23.67
N PHE A 19 -10.49 9.17 23.74
CA PHE A 19 -11.26 8.82 22.54
C PHE A 19 -11.83 10.07 21.87
N GLU A 20 -11.56 10.20 20.57
CA GLU A 20 -12.14 11.22 19.72
C GLU A 20 -12.59 10.65 18.37
N ILE A 21 -13.54 11.35 17.73
CA ILE A 21 -13.97 11.07 16.36
C ILE A 21 -13.44 12.19 15.47
N ILE A 22 -12.53 11.83 14.57
CA ILE A 22 -11.98 12.71 13.55
C ILE A 22 -12.77 12.49 12.26
N GLU A 23 -13.36 13.56 11.72
CA GLU A 23 -14.00 13.53 10.40
C GLU A 23 -12.94 13.86 9.34
N CYS A 24 -12.59 12.88 8.52
CA CYS A 24 -11.59 13.06 7.48
C CYS A 24 -12.15 13.94 6.35
N VAL A 25 -11.33 14.86 5.84
CA VAL A 25 -11.64 15.57 4.60
C VAL A 25 -11.48 14.65 3.38
N PRO A 26 -12.26 14.82 2.31
CA PRO A 26 -12.04 14.09 1.07
C PRO A 26 -10.61 14.28 0.54
N TYR A 27 -10.01 13.19 0.08
CA TYR A 27 -8.66 13.22 -0.50
C TYR A 27 -8.66 13.96 -1.84
N ASP A 28 -7.78 14.95 -2.01
CA ASP A 28 -7.60 15.71 -3.26
C ASP A 28 -6.60 14.97 -4.16
N THR A 29 -7.12 14.24 -5.15
CA THR A 29 -6.30 13.44 -6.07
C THR A 29 -5.44 14.27 -7.02
N TYR A 30 -5.70 15.58 -7.16
CA TYR A 30 -4.99 16.44 -8.10
C TYR A 30 -3.74 17.11 -7.50
N LYS A 31 -3.62 17.17 -6.17
CA LYS A 31 -2.63 18.04 -5.53
C LYS A 31 -1.34 17.39 -5.06
N ASP A 32 -1.31 16.10 -4.73
CA ASP A 32 -0.19 15.55 -3.95
C ASP A 32 0.34 14.21 -4.46
N PHE A 33 0.61 14.08 -5.77
CA PHE A 33 1.53 13.02 -6.21
C PHE A 33 2.99 13.49 -6.01
N THR A 34 3.49 13.33 -4.79
CA THR A 34 4.91 13.48 -4.51
C THR A 34 5.59 12.14 -4.70
N LEU A 35 6.72 12.11 -5.40
CA LEU A 35 7.55 10.91 -5.50
C LEU A 35 8.23 10.63 -4.14
N ASP A 36 8.41 9.36 -3.78
CA ASP A 36 9.24 9.03 -2.61
C ASP A 36 10.68 9.48 -2.86
N LYS A 37 11.46 9.81 -1.83
CA LYS A 37 12.88 10.13 -2.07
C LYS A 37 13.72 8.88 -2.31
N GLY A 38 13.29 7.71 -1.81
CA GLY A 38 14.07 6.49 -1.83
C GLY A 38 13.92 5.68 -3.12
N CYS A 39 12.71 5.39 -3.56
CA CYS A 39 12.45 4.57 -4.75
C CYS A 39 11.08 4.85 -5.38
N TYR A 40 10.85 4.26 -6.55
CA TYR A 40 9.49 3.96 -7.02
C TYR A 40 9.33 2.47 -7.30
N VAL A 41 8.09 2.01 -7.33
CA VAL A 41 7.75 0.60 -7.49
C VAL A 41 6.97 0.34 -8.76
N LEU A 42 7.26 -0.80 -9.39
CA LEU A 42 6.50 -1.33 -10.52
C LEU A 42 5.86 -2.65 -10.10
N ILE A 43 4.56 -2.80 -10.35
CA ILE A 43 3.80 -4.01 -10.01
C ILE A 43 3.37 -4.71 -11.29
N LYS A 44 3.64 -6.02 -11.35
CA LYS A 44 3.16 -6.90 -12.42
C LYS A 44 2.39 -8.07 -11.81
N VAL A 45 1.24 -8.36 -12.39
CA VAL A 45 0.51 -9.61 -12.13
C VAL A 45 0.95 -10.63 -13.16
N ASP A 46 1.53 -11.72 -12.69
CA ASP A 46 1.98 -12.84 -13.52
C ASP A 46 0.94 -13.96 -13.45
N PHE A 47 0.09 -14.03 -14.48
CA PHE A 47 -0.98 -15.02 -14.56
C PHE A 47 -0.46 -16.42 -14.93
N GLU A 48 0.72 -16.52 -15.54
CA GLU A 48 1.33 -17.81 -15.91
C GLU A 48 1.82 -18.55 -14.65
N TYR A 49 2.58 -17.85 -13.80
CA TYR A 49 3.10 -18.40 -12.55
C TYR A 49 2.17 -18.20 -11.35
N HIS A 50 1.06 -17.50 -11.58
CA HIS A 50 0.06 -17.16 -10.58
C HIS A 50 0.67 -16.42 -9.36
N GLU A 51 1.43 -15.37 -9.64
CA GLU A 51 2.16 -14.58 -8.64
C GLU A 51 2.10 -13.07 -8.91
N LEU A 52 2.30 -12.29 -7.86
CA LEU A 52 2.57 -10.87 -7.90
C LEU A 52 4.08 -10.67 -7.97
N GLN A 53 4.54 -9.76 -8.83
CA GLN A 53 5.93 -9.35 -8.93
C GLN A 53 6.02 -7.85 -8.68
N VAL A 54 6.89 -7.43 -7.76
CA VAL A 54 7.14 -6.02 -7.45
C VAL A 54 8.61 -5.72 -7.63
N ALA A 55 8.90 -4.79 -8.53
CA ALA A 55 10.25 -4.27 -8.73
C ALA A 55 10.44 -2.98 -7.93
N ILE A 56 11.53 -2.91 -7.16
CA ILE A 56 12.02 -1.67 -6.55
C ILE A 56 12.98 -1.02 -7.52
N THR A 57 12.76 0.27 -7.83
CA THR A 57 13.50 0.99 -8.86
C THR A 57 14.05 2.31 -8.31
N ASN A 58 15.25 2.70 -8.71
CA ASN A 58 15.75 4.05 -8.44
C ASN A 58 15.27 5.05 -9.50
N TYR A 59 15.55 6.34 -9.31
CA TYR A 59 15.16 7.41 -10.24
C TYR A 59 15.98 7.45 -11.54
N GLU A 60 16.97 6.59 -11.68
CA GLU A 60 17.71 6.36 -12.93
C GLU A 60 17.09 5.20 -13.75
N HIS A 61 15.91 4.71 -13.33
CA HIS A 61 15.18 3.61 -13.93
C HIS A 61 15.88 2.24 -13.82
N GLU A 62 16.80 2.08 -12.86
CA GLU A 62 17.47 0.81 -12.58
C GLU A 62 16.67 -0.04 -11.59
N ILE A 63 16.38 -1.29 -11.96
CA ILE A 63 15.74 -2.26 -11.08
C ILE A 63 16.74 -2.73 -10.03
N LEU A 64 16.53 -2.33 -8.78
CA LEU A 64 17.39 -2.68 -7.65
C LEU A 64 17.10 -4.10 -7.15
N LYS A 65 15.82 -4.45 -7.06
CA LYS A 65 15.32 -5.74 -6.55
C LYS A 65 13.96 -6.09 -7.15
N VAL A 66 13.66 -7.39 -7.20
CA VAL A 66 12.33 -7.91 -7.53
C VAL A 66 11.88 -8.85 -6.41
N PHE A 67 10.68 -8.60 -5.88
CA PHE A 67 10.03 -9.42 -4.88
C PHE A 67 8.85 -10.13 -5.54
N LYS A 68 8.68 -11.42 -5.22
CA LYS A 68 7.65 -12.26 -5.81
C LYS A 68 6.86 -12.96 -4.71
N GLY A 69 5.55 -13.06 -4.86
CA GLY A 69 4.69 -13.69 -3.86
C GLY A 69 3.29 -13.96 -4.39
N LYS A 70 2.55 -14.88 -3.75
CA LYS A 70 1.18 -15.22 -4.18
C LYS A 70 0.14 -14.28 -3.60
N ARG A 71 0.47 -13.64 -2.47
CA ARG A 71 -0.39 -12.69 -1.76
C ARG A 71 0.30 -11.35 -1.62
N ALA A 72 -0.50 -10.30 -1.48
CA ALA A 72 0.00 -8.95 -1.19
C ALA A 72 0.88 -8.93 0.06
N GLN A 73 0.46 -9.67 1.11
CA GLN A 73 1.20 -9.76 2.37
C GLN A 73 2.58 -10.39 2.23
N ASP A 74 2.71 -11.42 1.40
CA ASP A 74 4.01 -12.07 1.17
C ASP A 74 5.02 -11.06 0.62
N VAL A 75 4.56 -10.21 -0.31
CA VAL A 75 5.40 -9.24 -1.00
C VAL A 75 5.80 -8.07 -0.12
N TYR A 76 4.84 -7.33 0.45
CA TYR A 76 5.21 -6.14 1.24
C TYR A 76 5.97 -6.51 2.52
N HIS A 77 5.68 -7.66 3.12
CA HIS A 77 6.42 -8.11 4.31
C HIS A 77 7.86 -8.46 3.95
N ALA A 78 8.09 -9.13 2.82
CA ALA A 78 9.45 -9.41 2.34
C ALA A 78 10.24 -8.13 2.02
N ILE A 79 9.59 -7.12 1.44
CA ILE A 79 10.19 -5.80 1.17
C ILE A 79 10.64 -5.13 2.47
N PHE A 80 9.73 -4.97 3.45
CA PHE A 80 10.04 -4.25 4.69
C PHE A 80 11.05 -5.00 5.56
N GLU A 81 10.97 -6.34 5.57
CA GLU A 81 11.96 -7.15 6.28
C GLU A 81 13.33 -7.04 5.61
N TYR A 82 13.41 -6.96 4.28
CA TYR A 82 14.65 -6.70 3.56
C TYR A 82 15.24 -5.33 3.91
N GLU A 83 14.43 -4.26 3.87
CA GLU A 83 14.84 -2.90 4.26
C GLU A 83 15.45 -2.90 5.67
N LYS A 84 14.75 -3.52 6.63
CA LYS A 84 15.19 -3.61 8.03
C LYS A 84 16.52 -4.36 8.16
N GLN A 85 16.65 -5.52 7.51
CA GLN A 85 17.85 -6.35 7.59
C GLN A 85 19.08 -5.66 6.95
N HIS A 86 18.87 -4.91 5.87
CA HIS A 86 19.94 -4.27 5.10
C HIS A 86 20.15 -2.79 5.46
N LYS A 87 19.37 -2.26 6.41
CA LYS A 87 19.37 -0.83 6.79
C LYS A 87 19.18 0.08 5.58
N GLN A 88 18.29 -0.33 4.67
CA GLN A 88 17.88 0.46 3.52
C GLN A 88 16.55 1.16 3.82
N GLU A 89 16.35 2.32 3.21
CA GLU A 89 15.14 3.12 3.34
C GLU A 89 14.66 3.51 1.94
N TRP A 90 13.88 2.61 1.33
CA TRP A 90 13.24 2.80 0.03
C TRP A 90 11.94 3.58 0.16
N PHE A 91 11.21 3.43 1.26
CA PHE A 91 9.99 4.18 1.55
C PHE A 91 10.21 5.15 2.70
N THR A 92 10.35 6.44 2.37
CA THR A 92 10.54 7.51 3.35
C THR A 92 9.21 8.11 3.84
N GLN A 93 8.10 7.86 3.13
CA GLN A 93 6.77 8.37 3.47
C GLN A 93 5.77 7.25 3.74
N LYS A 94 4.96 7.39 4.81
CA LYS A 94 3.98 6.37 5.21
C LYS A 94 2.84 6.24 4.21
N GLU A 95 2.52 7.33 3.54
CA GLU A 95 1.55 7.43 2.47
C GLU A 95 1.91 6.51 1.31
N HIS A 96 3.19 6.41 0.95
CA HIS A 96 3.66 5.51 -0.11
C HIS A 96 3.64 4.05 0.30
N VAL A 97 3.91 3.75 1.58
CA VAL A 97 3.70 2.41 2.14
C VAL A 97 2.24 2.01 2.07
N ALA A 98 1.33 2.91 2.43
CA ALA A 98 -0.12 2.68 2.31
C ALA A 98 -0.56 2.50 0.85
N TYR A 99 0.02 3.29 -0.07
CA TYR A 99 -0.22 3.19 -1.50
C TYR A 99 0.23 1.84 -2.07
N LEU A 100 1.44 1.38 -1.72
CA LEU A 100 1.92 0.05 -2.09
C LEU A 100 0.94 -1.04 -1.64
N GLY A 101 0.44 -0.97 -0.41
CA GLY A 101 -0.57 -1.90 0.10
C GLY A 101 -1.88 -1.88 -0.69
N LYS A 102 -2.37 -0.69 -1.05
CA LYS A 102 -3.57 -0.50 -1.89
C LYS A 102 -3.38 -1.15 -3.27
N GLU A 103 -2.29 -0.86 -3.97
CA GLU A 103 -2.04 -1.36 -5.32
C GLU A 103 -1.76 -2.86 -5.33
N LEU A 104 -1.01 -3.37 -4.36
CA LEU A 104 -0.82 -4.82 -4.17
C LEU A 104 -2.15 -5.54 -3.93
N LYS A 105 -3.07 -4.95 -3.17
CA LYS A 105 -4.37 -5.58 -2.93
C LYS A 105 -5.22 -5.66 -4.20
N LYS A 106 -5.21 -4.61 -5.03
CA LYS A 106 -5.85 -4.63 -6.35
C LYS A 106 -5.24 -5.70 -7.25
N ALA A 107 -3.91 -5.78 -7.28
CA ALA A 107 -3.18 -6.78 -8.06
C ALA A 107 -3.51 -8.22 -7.59
N GLU A 108 -3.58 -8.46 -6.28
CA GLU A 108 -3.98 -9.75 -5.70
C GLU A 108 -5.43 -10.13 -6.08
N ILE A 109 -6.36 -9.17 -6.04
CA ILE A 109 -7.75 -9.40 -6.47
C ILE A 109 -7.80 -9.73 -7.96
N ALA A 110 -7.07 -8.99 -8.79
CA ALA A 110 -6.99 -9.24 -10.22
C ALA A 110 -6.46 -10.65 -10.52
N LEU A 111 -5.39 -11.06 -9.83
CA LEU A 111 -4.84 -12.41 -9.90
C LEU A 111 -5.87 -13.47 -9.52
N ALA A 112 -6.56 -13.30 -8.39
CA ALA A 112 -7.55 -14.24 -7.89
C ALA A 112 -8.78 -14.37 -8.81
N LEU A 113 -9.18 -13.29 -9.48
CA LEU A 113 -10.30 -13.27 -10.43
C LEU A 113 -9.90 -13.68 -11.85
N GLY A 114 -8.60 -13.88 -12.12
CA GLY A 114 -8.09 -14.07 -13.49
C GLY A 114 -8.32 -12.84 -14.38
N ASN A 115 -8.45 -11.65 -13.79
CA ASN A 115 -8.71 -10.42 -14.51
C ASN A 115 -7.41 -9.79 -15.01
N THR A 116 -7.12 -9.93 -16.30
CA THR A 116 -5.91 -9.37 -16.95
C THR A 116 -5.95 -7.85 -17.13
N GLY A 117 -7.04 -7.19 -16.75
CA GLY A 117 -7.20 -5.73 -16.86
C GLY A 117 -6.61 -4.92 -15.70
N TYR A 118 -5.75 -5.51 -14.86
CA TYR A 118 -5.03 -4.76 -13.84
C TYR A 118 -4.11 -3.72 -14.47
N TYR A 119 -4.22 -2.49 -13.98
CA TYR A 119 -3.33 -1.37 -14.26
C TYR A 119 -3.01 -0.70 -12.92
N GLN A 120 -1.74 -0.41 -12.71
CA GLN A 120 -1.27 0.37 -11.56
C GLN A 120 -1.63 1.83 -11.79
N GLU A 121 -2.37 2.43 -10.86
CA GLU A 121 -2.76 3.86 -10.92
C GLU A 121 -1.59 4.82 -10.92
#